data_AF-A0AAU5ALX7-F1
#
_entry.id   AF-A0AAU5ALX7-F1
#
_cell.length_a   1.000
_cell.length_b   1.000
_cell.length_c   1.000
_cell.angle_alpha   90.00
_cell.angle_beta   90.00
_cell.angle_gamma   90.00
#
_symmetry.space_group_name_H-M   'P 1'
#
loop_
_entity.id
_entity.type
_entity.pdbx_description
1 polymer ?
#
loop_
_entity_poly.entity_id
_entity_poly.type
_entity_poly.pdbx_seq_one_letter_code
_entity_poly.pdbx_strand_id
1 'polypeptide(L)'
;MATPPGGSSSGNWSYGPGQGQGDGSQNRYNFPSSPSPRRQPYPQGPGPSPYDQPPAPRIQPVQPHRRAPESAPAGSTSNPLVRPYAMTGGRTRPRYQLAIEALVHTTAQPHQMQGQLPEHQRICNLCREIKSVAEISALLTIPLGVARILVADLAEAGLVAIHQPGGDENAGGQPDVTLLERVLSGLRKL
;
A
#
# COMPACT_ATOMS: atom_id res chain seq x y z
N MET A 1 25.56 48.77 -27.60
CA MET A 1 25.04 47.38 -27.54
C MET A 1 23.53 47.49 -27.40
N ALA A 2 22.81 47.52 -28.53
CA ALA A 2 22.29 46.37 -29.25
C ALA A 2 20.90 45.97 -28.71
N THR A 3 19.90 46.43 -29.45
CA THR A 3 18.50 46.02 -29.48
C THR A 3 18.32 44.50 -29.54
N PRO A 4 17.30 43.91 -28.90
CA PRO A 4 16.79 42.61 -29.30
C PRO A 4 15.79 42.78 -30.48
N PRO A 5 15.85 41.94 -31.52
CA PRO A 5 14.89 41.96 -32.61
C PRO A 5 13.59 41.23 -32.26
N GLY A 6 12.50 41.71 -32.84
CA GLY A 6 11.18 41.09 -32.77
C GLY A 6 11.04 39.84 -33.64
N GLY A 7 10.03 39.06 -33.32
CA GLY A 7 9.51 37.97 -34.13
C GLY A 7 7.99 37.94 -34.01
N SER A 8 7.32 38.63 -34.93
CA SER A 8 5.88 38.64 -35.12
C SER A 8 5.49 37.52 -36.09
N SER A 9 4.52 36.67 -35.74
CA SER A 9 3.68 35.97 -36.72
C SER A 9 2.37 35.58 -36.01
N SER A 10 1.33 36.42 -36.05
CA SER A 10 0.26 36.43 -37.07
C SER A 10 -0.36 35.04 -37.33
N GLY A 11 -1.52 34.83 -36.70
CA GLY A 11 -2.42 33.70 -36.95
C GLY A 11 -3.87 34.18 -36.78
N ASN A 12 -4.30 34.96 -37.76
CA ASN A 12 -5.64 35.51 -37.91
C ASN A 12 -6.61 34.36 -38.26
N TRP A 13 -7.52 34.00 -37.35
CA TRP A 13 -8.58 33.03 -37.65
C TRP A 13 -9.79 33.77 -38.24
N SER A 14 -9.95 33.65 -39.55
CA SER A 14 -11.11 34.12 -40.29
C SER A 14 -12.37 33.32 -39.94
N TYR A 15 -13.45 34.03 -39.64
CA TYR A 15 -14.81 33.51 -39.57
C TYR A 15 -15.42 33.37 -40.98
N GLY A 16 -16.05 32.22 -41.26
CA GLY A 16 -16.94 31.99 -42.40
C GLY A 16 -17.53 30.56 -42.38
N PRO A 17 -18.84 30.34 -42.60
CA PRO A 17 -19.57 29.18 -42.06
C PRO A 17 -19.89 28.08 -43.08
N GLY A 18 -20.09 26.85 -42.60
CA GLY A 18 -20.64 25.73 -43.36
C GLY A 18 -21.21 24.67 -42.41
N GLN A 19 -22.51 24.40 -42.57
CA GLN A 19 -23.41 23.71 -41.62
C GLN A 19 -23.33 22.16 -41.68
N GLY A 20 -23.81 21.51 -40.61
CA GLY A 20 -24.18 20.09 -40.53
C GLY A 20 -23.75 19.46 -39.19
N GLN A 21 -24.49 19.59 -38.07
CA GLN A 21 -25.79 19.01 -37.69
C GLN A 21 -25.72 17.51 -37.34
N GLY A 22 -26.03 17.17 -36.07
CA GLY A 22 -26.30 15.81 -35.56
C GLY A 22 -25.11 15.16 -34.83
N ASP A 23 -25.01 15.27 -33.50
CA ASP A 23 -25.63 14.39 -32.48
C ASP A 23 -24.88 13.06 -32.25
N GLY A 24 -24.81 12.63 -30.99
CA GLY A 24 -24.51 11.24 -30.64
C GLY A 24 -23.10 10.94 -30.13
N SER A 25 -22.91 11.18 -28.82
CA SER A 25 -21.95 10.48 -27.97
C SER A 25 -21.84 8.97 -28.24
N GLN A 26 -20.61 8.41 -28.25
CA GLN A 26 -20.17 7.29 -27.38
C GLN A 26 -18.95 6.50 -27.90
N ASN A 27 -18.08 6.14 -26.93
CA ASN A 27 -17.26 4.92 -26.86
C ASN A 27 -16.18 4.63 -27.91
N ARG A 28 -14.95 5.07 -27.59
CA ARG A 28 -13.70 4.67 -28.27
C ARG A 28 -12.89 3.62 -27.48
N TYR A 29 -13.51 2.69 -26.76
CA TYR A 29 -12.78 1.53 -26.22
C TYR A 29 -13.60 0.25 -26.37
N ASN A 30 -13.26 -0.45 -27.45
CA ASN A 30 -13.77 -1.72 -27.94
C ASN A 30 -13.13 -2.87 -27.12
N PHE A 31 -13.91 -3.59 -26.32
CA PHE A 31 -13.49 -4.87 -25.72
C PHE A 31 -13.92 -6.03 -26.64
N PRO A 32 -13.04 -6.97 -27.01
CA PRO A 32 -13.45 -8.16 -27.73
C PRO A 32 -14.29 -9.05 -26.80
N SER A 33 -15.57 -9.19 -27.10
CA SER A 33 -16.43 -10.19 -26.46
C SER A 33 -16.13 -11.58 -26.99
N SER A 34 -16.03 -12.55 -26.08
CA SER A 34 -15.84 -13.98 -26.35
C SER A 34 -16.95 -14.55 -27.26
N PRO A 35 -16.67 -15.58 -28.09
CA PRO A 35 -17.66 -16.12 -29.01
C PRO A 35 -18.77 -16.89 -28.29
N SER A 36 -20.02 -16.62 -28.66
CA SER A 36 -21.20 -17.38 -28.21
C SER A 36 -21.28 -18.75 -28.89
N PRO A 37 -21.65 -19.84 -28.20
CA PRO A 37 -21.85 -21.11 -28.86
C PRO A 37 -23.15 -21.11 -29.68
N ARG A 38 -22.97 -21.46 -30.95
CA ARG A 38 -23.99 -21.67 -32.00
C ARG A 38 -25.06 -22.66 -31.51
N ARG A 39 -26.30 -22.18 -31.33
CA ARG A 39 -27.47 -23.06 -31.09
C ARG A 39 -27.73 -23.89 -32.35
N GLN A 40 -27.64 -25.21 -32.24
CA GLN A 40 -28.21 -26.14 -33.21
C GLN A 40 -29.74 -26.18 -33.05
N PRO A 41 -30.52 -26.29 -34.14
CA PRO A 41 -31.97 -26.48 -34.04
C PRO A 41 -32.30 -27.97 -33.88
N TYR A 42 -32.96 -28.33 -32.78
CA TYR A 42 -33.53 -29.68 -32.60
C TYR A 42 -34.92 -29.77 -33.26
N PRO A 43 -35.29 -30.89 -33.90
CA PRO A 43 -36.66 -31.15 -34.34
C PRO A 43 -37.60 -31.31 -33.13
N GLN A 44 -38.77 -30.66 -33.17
CA GLN A 44 -39.76 -30.71 -32.10
C GLN A 44 -40.54 -32.03 -32.13
N GLY A 45 -40.28 -32.91 -31.15
CA GLY A 45 -41.23 -33.95 -30.74
C GLY A 45 -42.17 -33.43 -29.65
N PRO A 46 -43.37 -34.02 -29.47
CA PRO A 46 -44.31 -33.59 -28.43
C PRO A 46 -43.70 -33.78 -27.03
N GLY A 47 -43.60 -32.68 -26.27
CA GLY A 47 -42.95 -32.66 -24.96
C GLY A 47 -43.78 -33.34 -23.84
N PRO A 48 -43.13 -33.89 -22.81
CA PRO A 48 -43.83 -34.47 -21.66
C PRO A 48 -44.52 -33.40 -20.79
N SER A 49 -45.61 -33.79 -20.14
CA SER A 49 -46.51 -32.95 -19.34
C SER A 49 -45.83 -32.39 -18.07
N PRO A 50 -46.19 -31.19 -17.56
CA PRO A 50 -45.44 -30.47 -16.52
C PRO A 50 -45.54 -31.03 -15.09
N TYR A 51 -46.20 -32.17 -14.87
CA TYR A 51 -46.58 -32.61 -13.52
C TYR A 51 -45.66 -33.67 -12.88
N ASP A 52 -44.55 -34.03 -13.53
CA ASP A 52 -43.57 -35.02 -13.02
C ASP A 52 -42.22 -34.37 -12.67
N GLN A 53 -42.21 -33.39 -11.77
CA GLN A 53 -40.98 -32.88 -11.18
C GLN A 53 -40.91 -33.26 -9.69
N PRO A 54 -40.03 -34.19 -9.27
CA PRO A 54 -39.83 -34.47 -7.86
C PRO A 54 -39.22 -33.23 -7.17
N PRO A 55 -39.59 -32.93 -5.91
CA PRO A 55 -39.12 -31.75 -5.21
C PRO A 55 -37.60 -31.82 -5.01
N ALA A 56 -36.90 -30.74 -5.37
CA ALA A 56 -35.47 -30.62 -5.16
C ALA A 56 -35.13 -30.67 -3.65
N PRO A 57 -34.00 -31.30 -3.25
CA PRO A 57 -33.61 -31.37 -1.84
C PRO A 57 -33.31 -29.95 -1.32
N ARG A 58 -34.01 -29.55 -0.26
CA ARG A 58 -33.71 -28.31 0.49
C ARG A 58 -32.30 -28.43 1.06
N ILE A 59 -31.37 -27.64 0.53
CA ILE A 59 -30.11 -27.36 1.21
C ILE A 59 -30.46 -26.49 2.43
N GLN A 60 -30.37 -27.07 3.63
CA GLN A 60 -30.50 -26.31 4.87
C GLN A 60 -29.22 -25.49 5.08
N PRO A 61 -29.31 -24.17 5.36
CA PRO A 61 -28.13 -23.42 5.77
C PRO A 61 -27.63 -23.99 7.09
N VAL A 62 -26.40 -24.51 7.08
CA VAL A 62 -25.71 -24.93 8.30
C VAL A 62 -25.55 -23.69 9.19
N GLN A 63 -26.28 -23.63 10.30
CA GLN A 63 -26.05 -22.61 11.30
C GLN A 63 -24.65 -22.85 11.89
N PRO A 64 -23.70 -21.90 11.76
CA PRO A 64 -22.43 -22.04 12.43
C PRO A 64 -22.72 -22.06 13.93
N HIS A 65 -22.40 -23.18 14.58
CA HIS A 65 -22.44 -23.26 16.03
C HIS A 65 -21.52 -22.16 16.54
N ARG A 66 -22.12 -21.14 17.15
CA ARG A 66 -21.43 -20.01 17.76
C ARG A 66 -20.62 -20.57 18.92
N ARG A 67 -19.39 -21.02 18.64
CA ARG A 67 -18.43 -21.40 19.67
C ARG A 67 -18.25 -20.16 20.54
N ALA A 68 -18.68 -20.25 21.80
CA ALA A 68 -18.49 -19.19 22.78
C ALA A 68 -16.99 -18.85 22.80
N PRO A 69 -16.61 -17.56 22.80
CA PRO A 69 -15.21 -17.21 22.87
C PRO A 69 -14.67 -17.68 24.23
N GLU A 70 -13.80 -18.68 24.16
CA GLU A 70 -12.93 -19.06 25.27
C GLU A 70 -12.19 -17.80 25.71
N SER A 71 -12.25 -17.50 27.00
CA SER A 71 -11.70 -16.28 27.60
C SER A 71 -10.20 -16.19 27.32
N ALA A 72 -9.82 -15.33 26.38
CA ALA A 72 -8.43 -14.97 26.13
C ALA A 72 -7.80 -14.35 27.39
N PRO A 73 -6.50 -14.58 27.66
CA PRO A 73 -5.85 -14.06 28.85
C PRO A 73 -5.94 -12.53 28.89
N ALA A 74 -6.36 -12.02 30.05
CA ALA A 74 -6.52 -10.60 30.33
C ALA A 74 -5.19 -9.87 30.15
N GLY A 75 -5.04 -9.17 29.03
CA GLY A 75 -3.85 -8.40 28.71
C GLY A 75 -3.99 -7.53 27.47
N SER A 76 -5.21 -7.13 27.09
CA SER A 76 -5.37 -6.15 26.00
C SER A 76 -5.53 -4.76 26.60
N THR A 77 -4.44 -3.99 26.62
CA THR A 77 -4.55 -2.54 26.73
C THR A 77 -5.42 -2.08 25.56
N SER A 78 -6.62 -1.58 25.86
CA SER A 78 -7.64 -1.27 24.88
C SER A 78 -7.19 -0.08 24.03
N ASN A 79 -6.48 -0.35 22.94
CA ASN A 79 -6.48 0.58 21.82
C ASN A 79 -7.92 0.58 21.29
N PRO A 80 -8.62 1.74 21.18
CA PRO A 80 -9.89 1.79 20.47
C PRO A 80 -9.73 1.03 19.15
N LEU A 81 -10.70 0.19 18.79
CA LEU A 81 -10.64 -0.71 17.62
C LEU A 81 -10.65 0.10 16.30
N VAL A 82 -9.60 0.87 16.07
CA VAL A 82 -9.29 1.50 14.81
C VAL A 82 -8.73 0.39 13.93
N ARG A 83 -9.32 0.21 12.75
CA ARG A 83 -8.81 -0.77 11.78
C ARG A 83 -7.35 -0.40 11.48
N PRO A 84 -6.39 -1.34 11.50
CA PRO A 84 -4.97 -1.00 11.39
C PRO A 84 -4.60 -0.12 10.18
N TYR A 85 -5.31 -0.27 9.06
CA TYR A 85 -5.08 0.52 7.85
C TYR A 85 -5.70 1.93 7.90
N ALA A 86 -6.67 2.18 8.76
CA ALA A 86 -7.23 3.51 8.96
C ALA A 86 -6.19 4.49 9.54
N MET A 87 -5.22 3.99 10.31
CA MET A 87 -4.09 4.76 10.85
C MET A 87 -3.21 5.39 9.75
N THR A 88 -3.19 4.79 8.56
CA THR A 88 -2.34 5.23 7.43
C THR A 88 -3.07 6.16 6.45
N GLY A 89 -4.35 6.47 6.69
CA GLY A 89 -5.20 7.18 5.74
C GLY A 89 -5.52 6.37 4.49
N GLY A 90 -5.49 5.03 4.56
CA GLY A 90 -5.74 4.14 3.43
C GLY A 90 -4.52 3.81 2.56
N ARG A 91 -3.33 4.32 2.91
CA ARG A 91 -2.09 3.98 2.21
C ARG A 91 -1.70 2.53 2.46
N THR A 92 -1.28 1.84 1.41
CA THR A 92 -0.85 0.43 1.47
C THR A 92 0.64 0.24 1.18
N ARG A 93 1.35 1.33 0.87
CA ARG A 93 2.80 1.34 0.60
C ARG A 93 3.49 2.50 1.32
N PRO A 94 4.66 2.26 1.94
CA PRO A 94 5.50 3.32 2.50
C PRO A 94 6.12 4.15 1.37
N ARG A 95 6.60 5.37 1.69
CA ARG A 95 7.22 6.27 0.69
C ARG A 95 8.55 5.73 0.14
N TYR A 96 9.26 4.94 0.93
CA TYR A 96 10.47 4.24 0.52
C TYR A 96 10.53 2.86 1.19
N GLN A 97 11.32 1.96 0.60
CA GLN A 97 11.43 0.60 1.09
C GLN A 97 12.26 0.57 2.37
N LEU A 98 11.69 -0.01 3.42
CA LEU A 98 12.34 -0.22 4.70
C LEU A 98 12.58 -1.72 4.91
N ALA A 99 13.85 -2.09 5.09
CA ALA A 99 14.24 -3.42 5.55
C ALA A 99 13.56 -3.73 6.90
N ILE A 100 13.29 -5.00 7.19
CA ILE A 100 12.60 -5.37 8.45
C ILE A 100 13.50 -5.15 9.67
N GLU A 101 14.81 -5.34 9.46
CA GLU A 101 15.92 -5.15 10.38
C GLU A 101 16.43 -3.71 10.44
N ALA A 102 15.84 -2.78 9.67
CA ALA A 102 16.22 -1.38 9.69
C ALA A 102 16.08 -0.81 11.11
N LEU A 103 17.15 -0.20 11.61
CA LEU A 103 17.20 0.36 12.96
C LEU A 103 16.65 1.77 12.97
N VAL A 104 15.79 2.07 13.94
CA VAL A 104 15.11 3.35 14.09
C VAL A 104 15.45 3.93 15.45
N HIS A 105 15.75 5.23 15.47
CA HIS A 105 16.00 6.00 16.70
C HIS A 105 15.32 7.36 16.63
N THR A 106 14.75 7.80 17.75
CA THR A 106 14.05 9.07 17.86
C THR A 106 15.00 10.26 17.94
N THR A 107 14.97 11.12 16.93
CA THR A 107 15.68 12.41 16.91
C THR A 107 14.81 13.56 17.44
N ALA A 108 13.49 13.35 17.53
CA ALA A 108 12.54 14.35 17.96
C ALA A 108 12.77 14.85 19.40
N GLN A 109 12.71 16.18 19.54
CA GLN A 109 12.64 16.86 20.84
C GLN A 109 11.19 16.83 21.37
N PRO A 110 10.96 16.89 22.70
CA PRO A 110 9.62 16.72 23.27
C PRO A 110 8.55 17.68 22.73
N HIS A 111 8.92 18.92 22.36
CA HIS A 111 7.98 19.88 21.78
C HIS A 111 7.56 19.53 20.34
N GLN A 112 8.42 18.85 19.57
CA GLN A 112 8.12 18.41 18.20
C GLN A 112 7.11 17.25 18.16
N MET A 113 6.99 16.55 19.29
CA MET A 113 6.01 15.48 19.48
C MET A 113 4.60 16.01 19.77
N GLN A 114 4.49 17.27 20.19
CA GLN A 114 3.20 17.89 20.51
C GLN A 114 2.39 18.04 19.21
N GLY A 115 1.15 17.54 19.22
CA GLY A 115 0.27 17.58 18.05
C GLY A 115 0.48 16.46 17.02
N GLN A 116 1.44 15.55 17.24
CA GLN A 116 1.55 14.32 16.43
C GLN A 116 0.43 13.33 16.76
N LEU A 117 0.13 12.44 15.82
CA LEU A 117 -0.82 11.35 16.03
C LEU A 117 -0.40 10.49 17.25
N PRO A 118 -1.35 9.92 18.01
CA PRO A 118 -1.03 9.06 19.15
C PRO A 118 -0.05 7.93 18.80
N GLU A 119 -0.20 7.34 17.62
CA GLU A 119 0.66 6.27 17.11
C GLU A 119 2.08 6.78 16.83
N HIS A 120 2.21 7.98 16.26
CA HIS A 120 3.50 8.62 16.02
C HIS A 120 4.24 8.89 17.32
N GLN A 121 3.53 9.42 18.33
CA GLN A 121 4.09 9.62 19.68
C GLN A 121 4.54 8.30 20.30
N ARG A 122 3.74 7.23 20.15
CA ARG A 122 4.07 5.90 20.68
C ARG A 122 5.32 5.33 20.04
N ILE A 123 5.46 5.43 18.72
CA ILE A 123 6.67 4.99 18.00
C ILE A 123 7.89 5.78 18.47
N CYS A 124 7.81 7.10 18.55
CA CYS A 124 8.95 7.90 18.99
C CYS A 124 9.33 7.64 20.46
N ASN A 125 8.36 7.37 21.34
CA ASN A 125 8.66 6.97 22.72
C ASN A 125 9.36 5.60 22.76
N LEU A 126 8.90 4.66 21.94
CA LEU A 126 9.48 3.33 21.82
C LEU A 126 10.90 3.36 21.23
N CYS A 127 11.16 4.26 20.28
CA CYS A 127 12.46 4.41 19.61
C CYS A 127 13.43 5.36 20.34
N ARG A 128 13.15 5.73 21.61
CA ARG A 128 14.15 6.38 22.48
C ARG A 128 15.36 5.48 22.71
N GLU A 129 15.13 4.18 22.74
CA GLU A 129 16.15 3.17 22.52
C GLU A 129 16.10 2.74 21.05
N ILE A 130 17.23 2.39 20.47
CA ILE A 130 17.28 1.90 19.09
C ILE A 130 16.45 0.62 18.99
N LYS A 131 15.51 0.56 18.04
CA LYS A 131 14.69 -0.64 17.75
C LYS A 131 14.55 -0.85 16.25
N SER A 132 14.45 -2.10 15.83
CA SER A 132 14.16 -2.44 14.44
C SER A 132 12.69 -2.20 14.09
N VAL A 133 12.40 -2.06 12.78
CA VAL A 133 11.01 -1.98 12.28
C VAL A 133 10.20 -3.22 12.68
N ALA A 134 10.81 -4.40 12.70
CA ALA A 134 10.19 -5.62 13.19
C ALA A 134 9.74 -5.48 14.64
N GLU A 135 10.63 -5.04 15.53
CA GLU A 135 10.35 -4.87 16.95
C GLU A 135 9.27 -3.82 17.19
N ILE A 136 9.29 -2.70 16.46
CA ILE A 136 8.23 -1.68 16.52
C ILE A 136 6.87 -2.31 16.20
N SER A 137 6.78 -3.12 15.13
CA SER A 137 5.52 -3.76 14.76
C SER A 137 5.02 -4.75 15.82
N ALA A 138 5.93 -5.51 16.43
CA ALA A 138 5.62 -6.49 17.46
C ALA A 138 5.19 -5.82 18.77
N LEU A 139 5.90 -4.80 19.22
CA LEU A 139 5.64 -4.11 20.49
C LEU A 139 4.38 -3.24 20.45
N LEU A 140 4.04 -2.70 19.29
CA LEU A 140 2.79 -1.96 19.09
C LEU A 140 1.62 -2.86 18.68
N THR A 141 1.86 -4.15 18.43
CA THR A 141 0.87 -5.12 17.96
C THR A 141 0.13 -4.63 16.71
N ILE A 142 0.88 -4.08 15.73
CA ILE A 142 0.37 -3.59 14.46
C ILE A 142 0.96 -4.37 13.27
N PRO A 143 0.26 -4.46 12.12
CA PRO A 143 0.82 -5.11 10.95
C PRO A 143 2.14 -4.46 10.49
N LEU A 144 3.11 -5.27 10.08
CA LEU A 144 4.42 -4.80 9.64
C LEU A 144 4.35 -3.72 8.54
N GLY A 145 3.40 -3.87 7.59
CA GLY A 145 3.19 -2.87 6.54
C GLY A 145 2.76 -1.51 7.09
N VAL A 146 1.92 -1.49 8.13
CA VAL A 146 1.49 -0.26 8.81
C VAL A 146 2.67 0.36 9.56
N ALA A 147 3.45 -0.44 10.29
CA ALA A 147 4.65 0.03 10.97
C ALA A 147 5.64 0.70 10.01
N ARG A 148 5.90 0.09 8.83
CA ARG A 148 6.76 0.67 7.79
C ARG A 148 6.24 2.02 7.29
N ILE A 149 4.93 2.16 7.10
CA ILE A 149 4.34 3.42 6.63
C ILE A 149 4.53 4.51 7.70
N LEU A 150 4.17 4.23 8.95
CA LEU A 150 4.26 5.20 10.04
C LEU A 150 5.72 5.60 10.32
N VAL A 151 6.65 4.65 10.29
CA VAL A 151 8.09 4.94 10.46
C VAL A 151 8.62 5.79 9.31
N ALA A 152 8.23 5.49 8.06
CA ALA A 152 8.63 6.29 6.91
C ALA A 152 8.12 7.74 7.01
N ASP A 153 6.88 7.93 7.48
CA ASP A 153 6.27 9.25 7.69
C ASP A 153 7.00 10.04 8.79
N LEU A 154 7.36 9.37 9.89
CA LEU A 154 8.12 9.99 10.98
C LEU A 154 9.50 10.44 10.54
N ALA A 155 10.17 9.64 9.71
CA ALA A 155 11.49 9.98 9.20
C ALA A 155 11.44 11.11 8.17
N GLU A 156 10.39 11.16 7.34
CA GLU A 156 10.14 12.30 6.46
C GLU A 156 9.87 13.60 7.25
N ALA A 157 9.17 13.48 8.39
CA ALA A 157 8.97 14.60 9.32
C ALA A 157 10.22 14.95 10.13
N GLY A 158 11.35 14.23 9.97
CA GLY A 158 12.59 14.45 10.72
C GLY A 158 12.53 14.06 12.20
N LEU A 159 11.51 13.31 12.61
CA LEU A 159 11.27 12.93 14.00
C LEU A 159 12.02 11.66 14.42
N VAL A 160 12.40 10.82 13.45
CA VAL A 160 13.23 9.64 13.65
C VAL A 160 14.33 9.56 12.58
N ALA A 161 15.48 9.01 12.96
CA ALA A 161 16.52 8.60 12.04
C ALA A 161 16.43 7.09 11.80
N ILE A 162 16.78 6.67 10.57
CA ILE A 162 16.76 5.28 10.15
C ILE A 162 18.13 4.88 9.64
N HIS A 163 18.66 3.78 10.17
CA HIS A 163 19.85 3.12 9.68
C HIS A 163 19.46 1.83 9.00
N GLN A 164 19.60 1.76 7.67
CA GLN A 164 19.35 0.56 6.90
C GLN A 164 20.65 -0.15 6.57
N PRO A 165 20.77 -1.46 6.85
CA PRO A 165 21.90 -2.24 6.37
C PRO A 165 21.89 -2.24 4.83
N GLY A 166 22.97 -1.71 4.24
CA GLY A 166 23.16 -1.64 2.80
C GLY A 166 22.43 -0.54 2.04
N GLY A 167 21.94 0.48 2.75
CA GLY A 167 21.28 1.66 2.16
C GLY A 167 22.22 2.78 1.69
N ASP A 168 23.52 2.68 1.95
CA ASP A 168 24.48 3.68 1.44
C ASP A 168 24.70 3.45 -0.06
N GLU A 169 24.75 4.55 -0.82
CA GLU A 169 24.68 4.62 -2.29
C GLU A 169 25.80 3.87 -3.05
N ASN A 170 26.69 3.18 -2.35
CA ASN A 170 27.57 2.16 -2.89
C ASN A 170 26.86 0.80 -2.82
N ALA A 171 26.01 0.58 -3.83
CA ALA A 171 25.38 -0.68 -4.24
C ALA A 171 25.68 -1.93 -3.39
N GLY A 172 24.72 -2.31 -2.55
CA GLY A 172 24.57 -3.70 -2.09
C GLY A 172 24.98 -3.99 -0.64
N GLY A 173 25.27 -2.96 0.16
CA GLY A 173 25.64 -3.17 1.57
C GLY A 173 26.88 -4.02 1.77
N GLN A 174 27.76 -4.07 0.76
CA GLN A 174 29.07 -4.65 0.95
C GLN A 174 29.93 -3.68 1.76
N PRO A 175 30.46 -4.11 2.92
CA PRO A 175 31.47 -3.33 3.61
C PRO A 175 32.68 -3.13 2.68
N ASP A 176 33.26 -1.92 2.73
CA ASP A 176 34.43 -1.57 1.94
C ASP A 176 35.53 -2.64 2.08
N VAL A 177 35.99 -3.19 0.94
CA VAL A 177 37.03 -4.23 0.91
C VAL A 177 38.26 -3.79 1.68
N THR A 178 38.61 -2.49 1.62
CA THR A 178 39.78 -1.97 2.34
C THR A 178 39.57 -1.98 3.85
N LEU A 179 38.33 -1.82 4.33
CA LEU A 179 37.98 -1.99 5.75
C LEU A 179 38.11 -3.47 6.15
N LEU A 180 37.61 -4.39 5.32
CA LEU A 180 37.69 -5.82 5.59
C LEU A 180 39.15 -6.31 5.66
N GLU A 181 40.02 -5.85 4.76
CA GLU A 181 41.45 -6.17 4.78
C GLU A 181 42.14 -5.63 6.04
N ARG A 182 41.78 -4.41 6.47
CA ARG A 182 42.28 -3.82 7.72
C ARG A 182 41.86 -4.64 8.94
N VAL A 183 40.60 -5.08 9.01
CA VAL A 183 40.11 -5.95 10.09
C VAL A 183 40.84 -7.29 10.09
N LEU A 184 40.99 -7.94 8.94
CA LEU A 184 41.70 -9.22 8.81
C LEU A 184 43.16 -9.12 9.26
N SER A 185 43.85 -8.04 8.88
CA SER A 185 45.24 -7.77 9.29
C SER A 185 45.34 -7.56 10.81
N GLY A 186 44.36 -6.87 11.41
CA GLY A 186 44.29 -6.68 12.86
C GLY A 186 44.08 -7.99 13.62
N LEU A 187 43.12 -8.82 13.19
CA LEU A 187 42.81 -10.10 13.85
C LEU A 187 43.94 -11.13 13.74
N ARG A 188 44.77 -11.08 12.68
CA ARG A 188 45.94 -11.97 12.51
C ARG A 188 47.15 -11.60 13.37
N LYS A 189 47.13 -10.43 14.01
CA LYS A 189 48.23 -9.92 14.86
C LYS A 189 47.97 -10.10 16.36
N LEU A 190 46.88 -10.76 16.71
CA LEU A 190 46.53 -11.19 18.06
C LEU A 190 46.88 -12.69 18.22
#